data_AF-A0A0U5G3Q5-F1
#
_entry.id   AF-A0A0U5G3Q5-F1
#
_cell.length_a   1.000
_cell.length_b   1.000
_cell.length_c   1.000
_cell.angle_alpha   90.00
_cell.angle_beta   90.00
_cell.angle_gamma   90.00
#
_symmetry.space_group_name_H-M   'P 1'
#
loop_
_entity.id
_entity.type
_entity.pdbx_description
1 polymer ?
#
loop_
_entity_poly.entity_id
_entity_poly.type
_entity_poly.pdbx_seq_one_letter_code
_entity_poly.pdbx_strand_id
1 'polypeptide(L)'
;MDTADALRVICELSVRALRAHREQQKYTKEHRNLQEALQQTTSDLEETVDLAGLLYDTNQRMGTVIDYLLKERGKAPTGESQSFETMLDRVLNQLEGTEGDRSGGTKSPTPAGDVTMAENPTSTADSPGATGERLWSKPGQGDEKWPFSTAGRQ
;
A
#
# COMPACT_ATOMS: atom_id res chain seq x y z
N MET A 1 3.70 -42.51 -56.91
CA MET A 1 4.23 -42.02 -55.63
C MET A 1 4.77 -43.23 -54.90
N ASP A 2 6.05 -43.22 -54.54
CA ASP A 2 6.68 -44.36 -53.87
C ASP A 2 6.20 -44.44 -52.42
N THR A 3 6.17 -45.65 -51.87
CA THR A 3 5.75 -45.92 -50.50
C THR A 3 6.63 -45.17 -49.49
N ALA A 4 7.93 -45.02 -49.80
CA ALA A 4 8.87 -44.24 -48.99
C ALA A 4 8.51 -42.75 -48.94
N ASP A 5 8.10 -42.16 -50.08
CA ASP A 5 7.69 -40.75 -50.15
C ASP A 5 6.41 -40.51 -49.34
N ALA A 6 5.46 -41.45 -49.40
CA ALA A 6 4.23 -41.39 -48.60
C ALA A 6 4.53 -41.41 -47.10
N LEU A 7 5.40 -42.31 -46.65
CA LEU A 7 5.80 -42.40 -45.24
C LEU A 7 6.54 -41.14 -44.77
N ARG A 8 7.42 -40.57 -45.60
CA ARG A 8 8.12 -39.33 -45.28
C ARG A 8 7.13 -38.17 -45.05
N VAL A 9 6.16 -38.00 -45.95
CA VAL A 9 5.13 -36.95 -45.81
C VAL A 9 4.29 -37.14 -44.54
N ILE A 10 3.90 -38.38 -44.24
CA ILE A 10 3.14 -38.71 -43.01
C ILE A 10 3.96 -38.39 -41.75
N CYS A 11 5.25 -38.74 -41.73
CA CYS A 11 6.14 -38.42 -40.62
C CYS A 11 6.30 -36.91 -40.43
N GLU A 12 6.54 -36.15 -41.51
CA GLU A 12 6.64 -34.69 -41.40
C GLU A 12 5.34 -34.03 -40.93
N LEU A 13 4.20 -34.48 -41.46
CA LEU A 13 2.90 -33.97 -41.08
C LEU A 13 2.60 -34.26 -39.60
N SER A 14 2.88 -35.47 -39.13
CA SER A 14 2.64 -35.84 -37.73
C SER A 14 3.51 -35.04 -36.76
N VAL A 15 4.77 -34.75 -37.10
CA VAL A 15 5.64 -33.88 -36.31
C VAL A 15 5.11 -32.43 -36.28
N ARG A 16 4.73 -31.88 -37.45
CA ARG A 16 4.14 -30.54 -37.52
C ARG A 16 2.83 -30.45 -36.73
N ALA A 17 1.95 -31.45 -36.87
CA ALA A 17 0.68 -31.52 -36.16
C ALA A 17 0.89 -31.61 -34.64
N LEU A 18 1.84 -32.42 -34.17
CA LEU A 18 2.16 -32.53 -32.75
C LEU A 18 2.72 -31.22 -32.18
N ARG A 19 3.54 -30.51 -32.94
CA ARG A 19 4.06 -29.19 -32.53
C ARG A 19 2.94 -28.15 -32.44
N ALA A 20 2.12 -28.05 -33.49
CA ALA A 20 1.00 -27.12 -33.54
C ALA A 20 0.00 -27.39 -32.39
N HIS A 21 -0.27 -28.67 -32.10
CA HIS A 21 -1.15 -29.04 -30.99
C HIS A 21 -0.59 -28.61 -29.61
N ARG A 22 0.73 -28.76 -29.39
CA ARG A 22 1.36 -28.30 -28.14
C ARG A 22 1.32 -26.78 -28.00
N GLU A 23 1.58 -26.06 -29.08
CA GLU A 23 1.47 -24.60 -29.11
C GLU A 23 0.03 -24.14 -28.85
N GLN A 24 -0.95 -24.78 -29.51
CA GLN A 24 -2.36 -24.51 -29.28
C GLN A 24 -2.75 -24.75 -27.81
N GLN A 25 -2.33 -25.86 -27.21
CA GLN A 25 -2.60 -26.11 -25.79
C GLN A 25 -1.99 -25.06 -24.87
N LYS A 26 -0.81 -24.53 -25.21
CA LYS A 26 -0.18 -23.44 -24.46
C LYS A 26 -1.04 -22.17 -24.54
N TYR A 27 -1.43 -21.77 -25.75
CA TYR A 27 -2.28 -20.58 -25.94
C TYR A 27 -3.65 -20.72 -25.28
N THR A 28 -4.28 -21.89 -25.33
CA THR A 28 -5.56 -22.13 -24.64
C THR A 28 -5.43 -21.95 -23.13
N LYS A 29 -4.33 -22.40 -22.53
CA LYS A 29 -4.07 -22.18 -21.09
C LYS A 29 -3.80 -20.71 -20.78
N GLU A 30 -2.97 -20.05 -21.58
CA GLU A 30 -2.68 -18.62 -21.41
C GLU A 30 -3.94 -17.76 -21.53
N HIS A 31 -4.78 -18.04 -22.53
CA HIS A 31 -6.07 -17.37 -22.71
C HIS A 31 -6.98 -17.57 -21.50
N ARG A 32 -7.08 -18.81 -20.99
CA ARG A 32 -7.88 -19.09 -19.79
C ARG A 32 -7.35 -18.32 -18.58
N ASN A 33 -6.04 -18.34 -18.34
CA ASN A 33 -5.44 -17.62 -17.23
C ASN A 33 -5.69 -16.11 -17.34
N LEU A 34 -5.58 -15.55 -18.54
CA LEU A 34 -5.84 -14.13 -18.78
C LEU A 34 -7.32 -13.78 -18.57
N GLN A 35 -8.21 -14.67 -18.96
CA GLN A 35 -9.65 -14.52 -18.72
C GLN A 35 -9.98 -14.57 -17.22
N GLU A 36 -9.39 -15.49 -16.48
CA GLU A 36 -9.55 -15.59 -15.02
C GLU A 36 -8.99 -14.33 -14.32
N ALA A 37 -7.82 -13.84 -14.74
CA ALA A 37 -7.25 -12.60 -14.23
C ALA A 37 -8.13 -11.37 -14.55
N LEU A 38 -8.67 -11.28 -15.76
CA LEU A 38 -9.58 -10.21 -16.15
C LEU A 38 -10.85 -10.23 -15.28
N GLN A 39 -11.42 -11.42 -15.07
CA GLN A 39 -12.59 -11.59 -14.21
C GLN A 39 -12.30 -11.14 -12.77
N GLN A 40 -11.14 -11.53 -12.21
CA GLN A 40 -10.74 -11.11 -10.87
C GLN A 40 -10.60 -9.59 -10.79
N THR A 41 -9.84 -8.97 -11.71
CA THR A 41 -9.64 -7.51 -11.69
C THR A 41 -10.94 -6.73 -11.90
N THR A 42 -11.91 -7.30 -12.61
CA THR A 42 -13.24 -6.70 -12.76
C THR A 42 -14.04 -6.78 -11.46
N SER A 43 -13.97 -7.91 -10.75
CA SER A 43 -14.56 -8.06 -9.42
C SER A 43 -13.95 -7.09 -8.42
N ASP A 44 -12.62 -6.99 -8.38
CA ASP A 44 -11.91 -6.07 -7.50
C ASP A 44 -12.31 -4.61 -7.80
N LEU A 45 -12.49 -4.26 -9.08
CA LEU A 45 -12.97 -2.94 -9.46
C LEU A 45 -14.39 -2.68 -8.95
N GLU A 46 -15.31 -3.64 -9.10
CA GLU A 46 -16.67 -3.52 -8.57
C GLU A 46 -16.68 -3.29 -7.06
N GLU A 47 -15.88 -4.06 -6.31
CA GLU A 47 -15.71 -3.87 -4.86
C GLU A 47 -15.17 -2.47 -4.50
N THR A 48 -14.22 -1.95 -5.28
CA THR A 48 -13.69 -0.59 -5.05
C THR A 48 -14.73 0.50 -5.35
N VAL A 49 -15.60 0.29 -6.34
CA VAL A 49 -16.70 1.21 -6.65
C VAL A 49 -17.71 1.22 -5.51
N ASP A 50 -18.08 0.05 -5.00
CA ASP A 50 -18.98 -0.07 -3.85
C ASP A 50 -18.39 0.59 -2.60
N LEU A 51 -17.09 0.39 -2.35
CA LEU A 51 -16.39 1.05 -1.25
C LEU A 51 -16.39 2.58 -1.43
N ALA A 52 -16.14 3.09 -2.63
CA ALA A 52 -16.18 4.52 -2.92
C ALA A 52 -17.59 5.10 -2.70
N GLY A 53 -18.64 4.36 -3.09
CA GLY A 53 -20.03 4.72 -2.80
C GLY A 53 -20.32 4.81 -1.30
N LEU A 54 -19.88 3.81 -0.53
CA LEU A 54 -20.05 3.80 0.93
C LEU A 54 -19.31 4.95 1.61
N LEU A 55 -18.09 5.27 1.17
CA LEU A 55 -17.31 6.40 1.67
C LEU A 55 -18.00 7.73 1.36
N TYR A 56 -18.53 7.89 0.15
CA TYR A 56 -19.30 9.07 -0.24
C TYR A 56 -20.52 9.26 0.66
N ASP A 57 -21.34 8.22 0.83
CA ASP A 57 -22.53 8.26 1.69
C ASP A 57 -22.17 8.58 3.15
N THR A 58 -21.07 8.01 3.63
CA THR A 58 -20.58 8.25 5.00
C THR A 58 -20.15 9.71 5.16
N ASN A 59 -19.41 10.26 4.19
CA ASN A 59 -18.99 11.67 4.20
C ASN A 59 -20.20 12.61 4.17
N GLN A 60 -21.22 12.31 3.36
CA GLN A 60 -22.46 13.10 3.32
C GLN A 60 -23.21 13.09 4.65
N ARG A 61 -23.34 11.92 5.28
CA ARG A 61 -23.96 11.81 6.61
C ARG A 61 -23.15 12.56 7.67
N MET A 62 -21.82 12.49 7.61
CA MET A 62 -20.95 13.19 8.54
C MET A 62 -21.04 14.71 8.38
N GLY A 63 -21.09 15.22 7.14
CA GLY A 63 -21.40 16.63 6.84
C GLY A 63 -22.71 17.07 7.45
N THR A 64 -23.78 16.27 7.28
CA THR A 64 -25.10 16.56 7.86
C THR A 64 -25.06 16.64 9.39
N VAL A 65 -24.35 15.71 10.05
CA VAL A 65 -24.19 15.71 11.51
C VAL A 65 -23.41 16.93 11.98
N ILE A 66 -22.34 17.30 11.27
CA ILE A 66 -21.53 18.47 11.60
C ILE A 66 -22.35 19.76 11.43
N ASP A 67 -23.10 19.89 10.34
CA ASP A 67 -24.01 21.02 10.12
C ASP A 67 -25.03 21.15 11.25
N TYR A 68 -25.62 20.03 11.68
CA TYR A 68 -26.53 20.01 12.82
C TYR A 68 -25.85 20.51 14.10
N LEU A 69 -24.67 19.99 14.45
CA LEU A 69 -23.93 20.38 15.65
C LEU A 69 -23.48 21.86 15.62
N LEU A 70 -23.12 22.38 14.44
CA LEU A 70 -22.77 23.80 14.26
C LEU A 70 -23.97 24.70 14.45
N LYS A 71 -25.13 24.31 13.89
CA LYS A 71 -26.40 25.00 14.07
C LYS A 71 -26.84 25.02 15.53
N GLU A 72 -26.71 23.89 16.25
CA GLU A 72 -27.05 23.78 17.67
C GLU A 72 -26.17 24.67 18.56
N ARG A 73 -24.90 24.87 18.18
CA ARG A 73 -23.97 25.79 18.88
C ARG A 73 -24.18 27.28 18.55
N GLY A 74 -25.22 27.65 17.82
CA GLY A 74 -25.52 29.04 17.46
C GLY A 74 -24.52 29.65 16.47
N LYS A 75 -23.71 28.83 15.79
CA LYS A 75 -22.94 29.29 14.64
C LYS A 75 -23.87 29.28 13.44
N ALA A 76 -24.10 30.45 12.85
CA ALA A 76 -24.88 30.54 11.62
C ALA A 76 -24.25 29.63 10.56
N PRO A 77 -25.05 28.83 9.82
CA PRO A 77 -24.53 28.06 8.70
C PRO A 77 -24.00 29.07 7.68
N THR A 78 -22.68 29.27 7.64
CA THR A 78 -22.03 29.87 6.48
C THR A 78 -22.31 28.91 5.35
N GLY A 79 -23.19 29.32 4.44
CA GLY A 79 -23.86 28.46 3.50
C GLY A 79 -22.93 27.53 2.72
N GLU A 80 -23.56 26.46 2.24
CA GLU A 80 -23.02 25.37 1.43
C GLU A 80 -22.32 24.26 2.25
N SER A 81 -22.74 23.02 1.98
CA SER A 81 -22.55 21.78 2.73
C SER A 81 -21.09 21.26 2.82
N GLN A 82 -20.10 22.16 2.87
CA GLN A 82 -18.66 21.88 2.95
C GLN A 82 -18.12 21.86 4.39
N SER A 83 -19.01 21.81 5.39
CA SER A 83 -18.64 21.90 6.81
C SER A 83 -17.80 20.72 7.29
N PHE A 84 -18.02 19.51 6.75
CA PHE A 84 -17.17 18.35 6.99
C PHE A 84 -15.77 18.55 6.43
N GLU A 85 -15.63 18.92 5.14
CA GLU A 85 -14.33 19.16 4.52
C GLU A 85 -13.55 20.23 5.28
N THR A 86 -14.22 21.33 5.64
CA THR A 86 -13.60 22.42 6.41
C THR A 86 -13.18 21.99 7.82
N MET A 87 -13.99 21.19 8.51
CA MET A 87 -13.61 20.64 9.82
C MET A 87 -12.48 19.62 9.72
N LEU A 88 -12.54 18.73 8.72
CA LEU A 88 -11.53 17.71 8.48
C LEU A 88 -10.18 18.36 8.17
N ASP A 89 -10.16 19.32 7.25
CA ASP A 89 -8.95 20.08 6.89
C ASP A 89 -8.38 20.82 8.11
N ARG A 90 -9.24 21.44 8.94
CA ARG A 90 -8.80 22.08 10.18
C ARG A 90 -8.20 21.09 11.19
N VAL A 91 -8.72 19.86 11.27
CA VAL A 91 -8.17 18.82 12.17
C VAL A 91 -6.83 18.31 11.64
N LEU A 92 -6.74 18.05 10.34
CA LEU A 92 -5.50 17.60 9.70
C LEU A 92 -4.38 18.63 9.86
N ASN A 93 -4.66 19.91 9.59
CA ASN A 93 -3.69 20.99 9.77
C ASN A 93 -3.26 21.19 11.24
N GLN A 94 -4.15 20.94 12.21
CA GLN A 94 -3.78 20.97 13.63
C GLN A 94 -2.91 19.79 14.03
N LEU A 95 -3.16 18.61 13.47
CA LEU A 95 -2.35 17.42 13.73
C LEU A 95 -0.92 17.60 13.19
N GLU A 96 -0.79 18.12 11.98
CA GLU A 96 0.50 18.43 11.36
C GLU A 96 1.27 19.52 12.13
N GLY A 97 0.58 20.57 12.60
CA GLY A 97 1.17 21.61 13.45
C GLY A 97 1.62 21.11 14.84
N THR A 98 0.92 20.12 15.41
CA THR A 98 1.26 19.55 16.72
C THR A 98 2.47 18.60 16.65
N GLU A 99 2.74 18.02 15.49
CA GLU A 99 3.91 17.16 15.25
C GLU A 99 5.19 17.99 14.99
N GLY A 100 5.07 19.20 14.42
CA GLY A 100 6.19 20.14 14.22
C GLY A 100 6.69 20.85 15.49
N ASP A 101 5.83 21.09 16.49
CA ASP A 101 6.19 21.88 17.69
C ASP A 101 6.91 21.06 18.78
N ARG A 102 7.04 19.74 18.60
CA ARG A 102 7.74 18.85 19.55
C ARG A 102 9.25 18.77 19.37
N SER A 103 9.82 19.44 18.36
CA SER A 103 11.27 19.41 18.07
C SER A 103 12.04 20.67 18.47
N GLY A 104 11.43 21.62 19.19
CA GLY A 104 12.07 22.88 19.57
C GLY A 104 12.02 23.17 21.06
N GLY A 105 13.09 22.86 21.80
CA GLY A 105 13.39 23.55 23.05
C GLY A 105 13.57 22.70 24.31
N THR A 106 14.53 21.77 24.32
CA THR A 106 15.17 21.34 25.56
C THR A 106 16.08 22.48 26.08
N LYS A 107 15.49 23.43 26.82
CA LYS A 107 16.28 24.31 27.70
C LYS A 107 16.67 23.52 28.94
N SER A 108 17.91 23.06 28.97
CA SER A 108 18.61 22.61 30.17
C SER A 108 18.84 23.79 31.14
N PRO A 109 18.57 23.63 32.45
CA PRO A 109 19.19 24.45 33.48
C PRO A 109 20.04 23.60 34.43
N THR A 110 21.32 23.95 34.55
CA THR A 110 22.25 23.61 35.64
C THR A 110 23.11 24.87 35.85
N PRO A 111 23.68 25.23 37.04
CA PRO A 111 23.97 24.51 38.30
C PRO A 111 23.39 25.25 39.56
N ALA A 112 23.54 24.88 40.84
CA ALA A 112 24.70 24.43 41.63
C ALA A 112 24.29 23.97 43.06
N GLY A 113 25.18 23.21 43.73
CA GLY A 113 25.18 22.87 45.17
C GLY A 113 25.11 21.34 45.41
N ASP A 114 26.19 20.55 45.44
CA ASP A 114 27.39 20.47 46.30
C ASP A 114 27.19 19.62 47.59
N VAL A 115 28.01 18.54 47.71
CA VAL A 115 28.43 17.74 48.91
C VAL A 115 27.32 16.92 49.64
N THR A 116 27.38 15.64 50.03
CA THR A 116 28.39 14.55 50.12
C THR A 116 27.70 13.21 50.38
N MET A 117 28.27 12.15 49.80
CA MET A 117 28.58 10.81 50.36
C MET A 117 27.72 10.25 51.51
N ALA A 118 26.99 9.16 51.22
CA ALA A 118 26.78 8.07 52.16
C ALA A 118 26.70 6.74 51.38
N GLU A 119 27.58 5.83 51.78
CA GLU A 119 27.85 4.51 51.23
C GLU A 119 26.71 3.52 51.49
N ASN A 120 26.56 2.49 50.65
CA ASN A 120 26.82 1.08 51.02
C ASN A 120 26.40 0.11 49.88
N PRO A 121 27.31 -0.73 49.34
CA PRO A 121 27.04 -1.75 48.31
C PRO A 121 27.00 -3.18 48.90
N THR A 122 26.16 -4.08 48.37
CA THR A 122 26.18 -5.56 48.57
C THR A 122 25.02 -6.14 47.70
N SER A 123 25.10 -7.18 46.86
CA SER A 123 26.09 -8.22 46.58
C SER A 123 25.73 -8.95 45.27
N THR A 124 26.77 -9.40 44.55
CA THR A 124 26.92 -10.76 43.96
C THR A 124 25.97 -11.16 42.83
N ALA A 125 26.43 -11.07 41.57
CA ALA A 125 26.98 -12.16 40.73
C ALA A 125 25.86 -13.07 40.14
N ASP A 126 25.83 -13.52 38.90
CA ASP A 126 26.86 -13.75 37.88
C ASP A 126 26.25 -13.65 36.46
N SER A 127 27.11 -13.30 35.51
CA SER A 127 26.97 -13.15 34.05
C SER A 127 26.71 -14.47 33.27
N PRO A 128 26.79 -14.54 31.91
CA PRO A 128 26.15 -13.75 30.83
C PRO A 128 25.69 -14.63 29.62
N GLY A 129 25.10 -14.00 28.60
CA GLY A 129 25.01 -14.55 27.22
C GLY A 129 23.80 -14.00 26.45
N ALA A 130 23.78 -12.75 25.98
CA ALA A 130 24.36 -12.30 24.70
C ALA A 130 23.68 -12.88 23.45
N THR A 131 22.77 -12.09 22.85
CA THR A 131 22.49 -11.82 21.41
C THR A 131 21.02 -11.39 21.32
N GLY A 132 20.70 -10.14 20.96
CA GLY A 132 20.72 -9.64 19.58
C GLY A 132 19.45 -10.15 18.87
N GLU A 133 18.56 -9.38 18.28
CA GLU A 133 18.56 -8.00 17.81
C GLU A 133 17.09 -7.57 17.65
N ARG A 134 16.78 -6.32 17.98
CA ARG A 134 15.68 -5.60 17.34
C ARG A 134 16.19 -5.18 15.96
N LEU A 135 15.37 -5.30 14.91
CA LEU A 135 15.22 -4.29 13.86
C LEU A 135 14.18 -4.74 12.82
N TRP A 136 12.99 -4.13 12.92
CA TRP A 136 12.02 -4.09 11.83
C TRP A 136 12.65 -3.29 10.68
N SER A 137 12.83 -3.92 9.52
CA SER A 137 13.32 -3.26 8.31
C SER A 137 12.16 -2.58 7.57
N LYS A 138 12.32 -1.28 7.26
CA LYS A 138 11.48 -0.51 6.34
C LYS A 138 11.66 -1.04 4.90
N PRO A 139 10.61 -1.14 4.07
CA PRO A 139 10.78 -1.34 2.63
C PRO A 139 10.93 0.04 1.95
N GLY A 140 12.04 0.23 1.24
CA GLY A 140 12.31 1.47 0.53
C GLY A 140 13.68 1.46 -0.14
N GLN A 141 13.85 0.65 -1.18
CA GLN A 141 14.84 0.90 -2.22
C GLN A 141 14.41 0.16 -3.50
N GLY A 142 13.73 0.90 -4.38
CA GLY A 142 13.46 0.46 -5.74
C GLY A 142 14.67 0.77 -6.60
N ASP A 143 15.23 -0.28 -7.21
CA ASP A 143 16.10 -0.19 -8.38
C ASP A 143 15.86 -1.45 -9.22
N GLU A 144 14.73 -1.49 -9.92
CA GLU A 144 14.55 -2.41 -11.05
C GLU A 144 14.02 -1.62 -12.25
N LYS A 145 14.95 -1.27 -13.13
CA LYS A 145 14.70 -0.78 -14.49
C LYS A 145 13.93 -1.85 -15.28
N TRP A 146 12.64 -1.61 -15.51
CA TRP A 146 11.88 -2.31 -16.54
C TRP A 146 12.24 -1.78 -17.94
N PRO A 147 12.52 -2.63 -18.94
CA PRO A 147 12.72 -2.18 -20.31
C PRO A 147 11.38 -2.19 -21.05
N PHE A 148 10.68 -1.04 -21.05
CA PHE A 148 9.74 -0.72 -22.11
C PHE A 148 10.06 0.69 -22.61
N SER A 149 10.59 0.78 -23.83
CA SER A 149 10.62 2.05 -24.56
C SER A 149 10.13 1.80 -25.99
N THR A 150 8.85 2.11 -26.16
CA THR A 150 8.21 2.43 -27.43
C THR A 150 8.64 3.83 -27.87
N ALA A 151 9.32 3.93 -29.00
CA ALA A 151 9.39 5.11 -29.84
C ALA A 151 9.40 4.58 -31.29
N GLY A 152 8.68 5.08 -32.26
CA GLY A 152 7.86 6.27 -32.38
C GLY A 152 7.60 6.32 -33.88
N ARG A 153 6.32 6.24 -34.27
CA ARG A 153 5.89 6.20 -35.66
C ARG A 153 5.74 7.64 -36.13
N GLN A 154 6.65 8.13 -36.98
CA GLN A 154 6.42 9.18 -37.98
C GLN A 154 7.34 8.92 -39.18
#